data_AF-A0A091JVZ1-F1
#
_entry.id   AF-A0A091JVZ1-F1
#
_cell.length_a   1.000
_cell.length_b   1.000
_cell.length_c   1.000
_cell.angle_alpha   90.00
_cell.angle_beta   90.00
_cell.angle_gamma   90.00
#
_symmetry.space_group_name_H-M   'P 1'
#
loop_
_entity.id
_entity.type
_entity.pdbx_description
1 polymer ?
#
loop_
_entity_poly.entity_id
_entity_poly.type
_entity_poly.pdbx_seq_one_letter_code
_entity_poly.pdbx_strand_id
1 'polypeptide(L)'
;DISLMALPPCHALCQFYVLNGELSCQLYQRSGDMGLGVPFNIASYSLLTYMIAHVTGLKVGYFVLLLFQLQREPRPFPKLRILRKVEDISDFKAEDFQIEDYNPHPPIKMEMAV
;
A
#
# COMPACT_ATOMS: atom_id res chain seq x y z
N ASP A 1 -1.62 6.91 25.09
CA ASP A 1 -2.51 5.86 24.53
C ASP A 1 -1.85 4.53 24.25
N ILE A 2 -0.52 4.43 24.09
CA ILE A 2 0.15 3.14 23.80
C ILE A 2 -0.22 2.03 24.80
N SER A 3 -0.32 2.34 26.09
CA SER A 3 -0.71 1.38 27.14
C SER A 3 -2.18 0.93 27.08
N LEU A 4 -3.02 1.60 26.29
CA LEU A 4 -4.45 1.28 26.10
C LEU A 4 -4.70 0.47 24.82
N MET A 5 -3.71 0.36 23.94
CA MET A 5 -3.84 -0.35 22.65
C MET A 5 -3.67 -1.85 22.84
N ALA A 6 -4.49 -2.65 22.16
CA ALA A 6 -4.33 -4.12 22.15
C ALA A 6 -2.96 -4.54 21.59
N LEU A 7 -2.47 -3.82 20.57
CA LEU A 7 -1.15 -3.98 19.97
C LEU A 7 -0.61 -2.58 19.59
N PRO A 8 0.64 -2.23 19.94
CA PRO A 8 1.25 -0.99 19.49
C PRO A 8 1.39 -0.94 17.96
N PRO A 9 1.26 0.23 17.32
CA PRO A 9 1.21 0.34 15.87
C PRO A 9 2.51 -0.14 15.21
N CYS A 10 2.41 -1.04 14.23
CA CYS A 10 3.56 -1.49 13.44
C CYS A 10 3.98 -0.42 12.40
N HIS A 11 3.00 0.23 11.78
CA HIS A 11 3.17 1.38 10.87
C HIS A 11 3.18 2.65 11.71
N ALA A 12 4.37 3.09 12.12
CA ALA A 12 4.47 4.14 13.13
C ALA A 12 4.31 5.55 12.53
N LEU A 13 4.75 5.75 11.30
CA LEU A 13 4.75 7.06 10.64
C LEU A 13 4.74 6.87 9.12
N CYS A 14 3.99 7.71 8.42
CA CYS A 14 4.17 7.92 6.98
C CYS A 14 4.39 9.40 6.68
N GLN A 15 5.26 9.69 5.71
CA GLN A 15 5.53 11.04 5.23
C GLN A 15 5.18 11.14 3.75
N PHE A 16 4.46 12.20 3.39
CA PHE A 16 4.17 12.54 1.99
C PHE A 16 5.11 13.64 1.49
N TYR A 17 5.50 13.55 0.23
CA TYR A 17 6.36 14.51 -0.43
C TYR A 17 5.81 14.83 -1.82
N VAL A 18 5.79 16.11 -2.20
CA VAL A 18 5.30 16.58 -3.50
C VAL A 18 6.43 17.23 -4.29
N LEU A 19 6.67 16.76 -5.50
CA LEU A 19 7.62 17.34 -6.44
C LEU A 19 7.05 17.26 -7.85
N ASN A 20 7.10 18.36 -8.61
CA ASN A 20 6.64 18.42 -10.01
C ASN A 20 5.19 17.91 -10.24
N GLY A 21 4.31 18.09 -9.24
CA GLY A 21 2.94 17.61 -9.30
C GLY A 21 2.76 16.11 -9.01
N GLU A 22 3.80 15.43 -8.53
CA GLU A 22 3.78 14.01 -8.14
C GLU A 22 3.85 13.88 -6.61
N LEU A 23 2.95 13.07 -6.04
CA LEU A 23 2.88 12.72 -4.62
C LEU A 23 3.59 11.39 -4.37
N SER A 24 4.66 11.40 -3.57
CA SER A 24 5.35 10.20 -3.09
C SER A 24 5.06 9.96 -1.61
N CYS A 25 5.16 8.70 -1.17
CA CYS A 25 4.94 8.29 0.21
C CYS A 25 6.11 7.45 0.74
N GLN A 26 6.61 7.82 1.91
CA GLN A 26 7.57 7.03 2.68
C GLN A 26 6.88 6.49 3.93
N LEU A 27 6.95 5.17 4.13
CA LEU A 27 6.44 4.50 5.33
C LEU A 27 7.61 4.10 6.25
N TYR A 28 7.55 4.51 7.50
CA TYR A 28 8.39 3.99 8.58
C TYR A 28 7.63 2.94 9.38
N GLN A 29 8.08 1.71 9.24
CA GLN A 29 7.50 0.54 9.91
C GLN A 29 8.48 0.02 10.97
N ARG A 30 8.09 0.10 12.25
CA ARG A 30 8.96 -0.31 13.37
C ARG A 30 9.17 -1.82 13.45
N SER A 31 8.24 -2.58 12.88
CA SER A 31 8.22 -4.05 12.88
C SER A 31 7.40 -4.52 11.69
N GLY A 32 7.95 -5.44 10.91
CA GLY A 32 7.31 -5.99 9.73
C GLY A 32 7.47 -7.49 9.63
N ASP A 33 6.34 -8.19 9.65
CA ASP A 33 6.28 -9.60 9.27
C ASP A 33 6.49 -9.70 7.76
N MET A 34 7.66 -10.18 7.35
CA MET A 34 8.04 -10.30 5.94
C MET A 34 7.18 -11.29 5.15
N GLY A 35 6.54 -12.25 5.82
CA GLY A 35 5.70 -13.26 5.19
C GLY A 35 4.27 -12.77 4.98
N LEU A 36 3.61 -12.34 6.06
CA LEU A 36 2.22 -11.90 6.01
C LEU A 36 2.11 -10.38 5.91
N GLY A 37 2.56 -9.66 6.94
CA GLY A 37 2.25 -8.25 7.13
C GLY A 37 2.76 -7.31 6.04
N VAL A 38 4.04 -7.43 5.70
CA VAL A 38 4.74 -6.50 4.80
C VAL A 38 4.13 -6.47 3.39
N PRO A 39 3.81 -7.61 2.73
CA PRO A 39 3.06 -7.60 1.47
C PRO A 39 1.76 -6.80 1.54
N PHE A 40 0.97 -6.97 2.61
CA PHE A 40 -0.26 -6.17 2.82
C PHE A 40 0.05 -4.70 3.04
N ASN A 41 1.12 -4.38 3.76
CA ASN A 41 1.46 -3.00 4.08
C ASN A 41 1.90 -2.22 2.84
N ILE A 42 2.61 -2.85 1.92
CA ILE A 42 2.93 -2.26 0.61
C ILE A 42 1.66 -1.91 -0.15
N ALA A 43 0.77 -2.89 -0.33
CA ALA A 43 -0.46 -2.70 -1.08
C ALA A 43 -1.33 -1.61 -0.43
N SER A 44 -1.46 -1.63 0.91
CA SER A 44 -2.26 -0.67 1.66
C SER A 44 -1.74 0.77 1.54
N TYR A 45 -0.44 1.00 1.72
CA TYR A 45 0.12 2.36 1.64
C TYR A 45 0.29 2.84 0.20
N SER A 46 0.46 1.92 -0.76
CA SER A 46 0.38 2.26 -2.18
C SER A 46 -1.03 2.74 -2.52
N LEU A 47 -2.06 2.01 -2.11
CA LEU A 47 -3.47 2.40 -2.30
C LEU A 47 -3.77 3.76 -1.65
N LEU A 48 -3.33 3.98 -0.40
CA LEU A 48 -3.48 5.26 0.28
C LEU A 48 -2.83 6.41 -0.50
N THR A 49 -1.63 6.17 -1.07
CA THR A 49 -0.95 7.18 -1.90
C THR A 49 -1.74 7.49 -3.16
N TYR A 50 -2.32 6.49 -3.82
CA TYR A 50 -3.21 6.68 -4.97
C TYR A 50 -4.46 7.49 -4.59
N MET A 51 -5.09 7.18 -3.46
CA MET A 51 -6.28 7.88 -2.97
C MET A 51 -5.99 9.36 -2.67
N ILE A 52 -4.89 9.64 -1.97
CA ILE A 52 -4.49 11.03 -1.64
C ILE A 52 -4.12 11.80 -2.91
N ALA A 53 -3.35 11.19 -3.82
CA ALA A 53 -3.00 11.82 -5.09
C ALA A 53 -4.27 12.18 -5.89
N HIS A 54 -5.24 11.26 -5.95
CA HIS A 54 -6.52 11.46 -6.63
C HIS A 54 -7.30 12.65 -6.08
N VAL A 55 -7.54 12.70 -4.76
CA VAL A 55 -8.36 13.80 -4.16
C VAL A 55 -7.63 15.14 -4.14
N THR A 56 -6.30 15.13 -4.23
CA THR A 56 -5.48 16.36 -4.30
C THR A 56 -5.17 16.80 -5.73
N GLY A 57 -5.63 16.05 -6.75
CA GLY A 57 -5.34 16.33 -8.16
C GLY A 57 -3.87 16.17 -8.55
N LEU A 58 -3.10 15.41 -7.77
CA LEU A 58 -1.69 15.11 -8.03
C LEU A 58 -1.54 13.78 -8.78
N LYS A 59 -0.38 13.60 -9.41
CA LYS A 59 0.04 12.31 -9.97
C LYS A 59 0.65 11.45 -8.88
N VAL A 60 0.58 10.13 -9.01
CA VAL A 60 1.27 9.22 -8.10
C VAL A 60 2.75 9.17 -8.44
N GLY A 61 3.61 9.41 -7.44
CA GLY A 61 5.05 9.25 -7.51
C GLY A 61 5.50 7.88 -6.98
N TYR A 62 6.53 7.86 -6.13
CA TYR A 62 7.15 6.62 -5.66
C TYR A 62 6.65 6.21 -4.27
N PHE A 63 6.55 4.90 -4.06
CA PHE A 63 6.45 4.27 -2.75
C PHE A 63 7.66 3.34 -2.58
N VAL A 64 8.44 3.52 -1.53
CA VAL A 64 9.70 2.79 -1.32
C VAL A 64 9.57 1.84 -0.14
N LEU A 65 9.59 0.53 -0.42
CA LEU A 65 9.76 -0.53 0.58
C LEU A 65 10.53 -1.70 -0.08
N LEU A 66 11.59 -2.20 0.56
CA LEU A 66 12.47 -3.22 -0.03
C LEU A 66 11.99 -4.65 0.34
N LEU A 67 11.80 -5.54 -0.64
CA LEU A 67 11.59 -6.98 -0.41
C LEU A 67 12.24 -7.87 -1.47
N PHE A 68 12.54 -9.10 -1.05
CA PHE A 68 12.94 -10.21 -1.91
C PHE A 68 12.17 -11.50 -1.55
N GLN A 69 11.51 -12.12 -2.52
CA GLN A 69 11.13 -13.53 -2.46
C GLN A 69 12.11 -14.33 -3.34
N LEU A 70 12.93 -15.19 -2.73
CA LEU A 70 14.20 -15.63 -3.35
C LEU A 70 14.09 -16.74 -4.41
N GLN A 71 12.97 -17.43 -4.54
CA GLN A 71 12.86 -18.64 -5.38
C GLN A 71 11.90 -18.54 -6.58
N ARG A 72 11.03 -17.52 -6.62
CA ARG A 72 10.08 -17.32 -7.73
C ARG A 72 10.53 -16.11 -8.55
N GLU A 73 10.63 -16.27 -9.87
CA GLU A 73 10.85 -15.13 -10.75
C GLU A 73 9.66 -14.14 -10.65
N PRO A 74 9.91 -12.86 -10.35
CA PRO A 74 8.86 -11.84 -10.34
C PRO A 74 8.21 -11.71 -11.72
N ARG A 75 6.87 -11.64 -11.74
CA ARG A 75 6.10 -11.30 -12.93
C ARG A 75 5.86 -9.78 -12.99
N PRO A 76 5.48 -9.21 -14.14
CA PRO A 76 5.12 -7.80 -14.24
C PRO A 76 4.09 -7.40 -13.18
N PHE A 77 4.25 -6.21 -12.60
CA PHE A 77 3.30 -5.67 -11.62
C PHE A 77 1.94 -5.38 -12.27
N PRO A 78 0.83 -5.54 -11.53
CA PRO A 78 -0.48 -5.10 -11.97
C PRO A 78 -0.57 -3.58 -12.06
N LYS A 79 -1.65 -3.08 -12.65
CA LYS A 79 -2.01 -1.66 -12.63
C LYS A 79 -3.24 -1.45 -11.76
N LEU A 80 -3.24 -0.35 -11.00
CA LEU A 80 -4.40 0.11 -10.23
C LEU A 80 -5.05 1.29 -10.96
N ARG A 81 -6.36 1.19 -11.18
CA ARG A 81 -7.17 2.27 -11.77
C ARG A 81 -8.29 2.67 -10.82
N ILE A 82 -8.45 3.97 -10.63
CA ILE A 82 -9.60 4.57 -9.94
C ILE A 82 -10.67 4.87 -10.99
N LEU A 83 -11.84 4.26 -10.85
CA LEU A 83 -12.92 4.29 -11.85
C LEU A 83 -13.79 5.53 -11.77
N ARG A 84 -13.95 6.07 -10.55
CA ARG A 84 -14.83 7.21 -10.27
C ARG A 84 -14.01 8.40 -9.79
N LYS A 85 -14.41 9.60 -10.23
CA LYS A 85 -13.90 10.83 -9.60
C LYS A 85 -14.52 10.99 -8.21
N VAL A 86 -13.72 10.78 -7.18
CA VAL A 86 -14.04 11.02 -5.77
C VAL A 86 -13.41 12.36 -5.32
N GLU A 87 -14.13 13.14 -4.49
CA GLU A 87 -13.65 14.45 -3.99
C GLU A 87 -13.23 14.39 -2.51
N ASP A 88 -13.92 13.59 -1.67
CA ASP A 88 -13.53 13.34 -0.28
C ASP A 88 -12.86 11.97 -0.11
N ILE A 89 -11.79 11.88 0.67
CA ILE A 89 -11.06 10.62 0.89
C ILE A 89 -11.92 9.53 1.57
N SER A 90 -12.96 9.93 2.28
CA SER A 90 -13.87 9.04 3.01
C SER A 90 -14.94 8.41 2.11
N ASP A 91 -15.14 8.97 0.90
CA ASP A 91 -16.19 8.56 -0.03
C ASP A 91 -15.79 7.39 -0.94
N PHE A 92 -14.54 6.92 -0.87
CA PHE A 92 -14.07 5.78 -1.63
C PHE A 92 -14.76 4.48 -1.21
N LYS A 93 -15.11 3.67 -2.20
CA LYS A 93 -15.67 2.34 -2.04
C LYS A 93 -14.80 1.31 -2.75
N ALA A 94 -14.91 0.04 -2.36
CA ALA A 94 -14.16 -1.04 -2.99
C ALA A 94 -14.40 -1.12 -4.51
N GLU A 95 -15.63 -0.84 -4.95
CA GLU A 95 -16.03 -0.81 -6.37
C GLU A 95 -15.38 0.33 -7.19
N ASP A 96 -14.77 1.32 -6.55
CA ASP A 96 -14.07 2.41 -7.24
C ASP A 96 -12.68 2.00 -7.73
N PHE A 97 -12.19 0.82 -7.33
CA PHE A 97 -10.85 0.35 -7.64
C PHE A 97 -10.88 -0.86 -8.57
N GLN A 98 -10.11 -0.77 -9.66
CA GLN A 98 -9.88 -1.87 -10.58
C GLN A 98 -8.41 -2.24 -10.60
N ILE A 99 -8.11 -3.51 -10.39
CA ILE A 99 -6.77 -4.06 -10.57
C ILE A 99 -6.74 -4.76 -11.93
N GLU A 100 -5.88 -4.28 -12.81
CA GLU A 100 -5.67 -4.80 -14.16
C GLU A 100 -4.35 -5.59 -14.23
N ASP A 101 -4.30 -6.59 -15.12
CA ASP A 101 -3.09 -7.39 -15.40
C ASP A 101 -2.49 -8.13 -14.18
N TYR A 102 -3.29 -8.42 -13.15
CA TYR A 102 -2.83 -9.17 -11.97
C TYR A 102 -2.72 -10.67 -12.26
N ASN A 103 -1.51 -11.13 -12.56
CA ASN A 103 -1.19 -12.53 -12.83
C ASN A 103 -0.18 -13.10 -11.82
N PRO A 104 -0.54 -13.26 -10.53
CA PRO A 104 0.38 -13.74 -9.51
C PRO A 104 0.67 -15.25 -9.65
N HIS A 105 1.72 -15.70 -8.98
CA HIS A 105 1.93 -17.14 -8.72
C HIS A 105 0.85 -17.66 -7.74
N PRO A 106 0.64 -18.98 -7.64
CA PRO A 106 -0.32 -19.55 -6.69
C PRO A 106 -0.08 -19.09 -5.24
N PRO A 107 -1.16 -18.91 -4.45
CA PRO A 107 -1.07 -18.42 -3.08
C PRO A 107 -0.19 -19.34 -2.22
N ILE A 108 0.55 -18.74 -1.29
CA ILE A 108 1.33 -19.45 -0.27
C ILE A 108 0.58 -19.31 1.04
N LYS A 109 0.20 -20.44 1.65
CA LYS A 109 -0.40 -20.45 2.98
C LYS A 109 0.70 -20.28 4.02
N MET A 110 0.53 -19.31 4.91
CA MET A 110 1.41 -19.04 6.05
C MET A 110 0.53 -18.85 7.29
N GLU A 111 0.99 -19.33 8.44
CA GLU A 111 0.29 -19.16 9.71
C GLU A 111 0.75 -17.86 10.38
N MET A 112 -0.22 -17.15 10.98
CA MET A 112 0.08 -15.93 11.74
C MET A 112 0.55 -16.31 13.15
N ALA A 113 1.67 -15.75 13.58
CA ALA A 113 2.08 -15.85 14.98
C ALA A 113 1.14 -15.00 15.85
N VAL A 114 0.59 -15.61 16.90
CA VAL A 114 -0.28 -14.96 17.89
C VAL A 114 0.55 -14.55 19.10
#